data_AF-A0A2V9ZV99-F1
#
_entry.id   AF-A0A2V9ZV99-F1
#
_cell.length_a   1.000
_cell.length_b   1.000
_cell.length_c   1.000
_cell.angle_alpha   90.00
_cell.angle_beta   90.00
_cell.angle_gamma   90.00
#
_symmetry.space_group_name_H-M   'P 1'
#
loop_
_entity.id
_entity.type
_entity.pdbx_description
1 polymer ?
#
loop_
_entity_poly.entity_id
_entity_poly.type
_entity_poly.pdbx_seq_one_letter_code
_entity_poly.pdbx_strand_id
1 'polypeptide(L)'
;MISGTHLCMTRLNLLRLNTMPAAADERFADIARLRAMSNEELHQLGRIPYPMVLERGGHGFMRVSWQQALDRITAEMKDIPAERMGFFATSRGLTNEAYYTFQKLPRMLGTNNVDLCARLCHSASVYGLKQALGVGAPNCSLSDFIGTELLVLFGTDLANNQPVTIKYLHYAKKKGTRIVVVNPYREPGLERYWVPSVASSAVFGTKLMDDFFQVRVGGDIAFINGAMKVLIEQKLTHEEFIREQTAGFDALANFLCALTWQEIESAAGVSRAEIERFALLYGKAASAVMCYSMGLTQLLIWH
;
A
#
# COMPACT_ATOMS: atom_id res chain seq x y z
N MET A 1 -5.39 3.24 -21.06
CA MET A 1 -6.02 4.11 -20.04
C MET A 1 -7.52 4.12 -20.22
N ILE A 2 -8.30 4.04 -19.14
CA ILE A 2 -9.78 4.15 -19.22
C ILE A 2 -10.16 5.61 -19.47
N SER A 3 -11.01 5.86 -20.46
CA SER A 3 -11.50 7.20 -20.82
C SER A 3 -12.45 7.80 -19.76
N GLY A 4 -12.52 9.13 -19.73
CA GLY A 4 -13.43 9.90 -18.89
C GLY A 4 -12.90 10.21 -17.48
N THR A 5 -13.69 10.98 -16.74
CA THR A 5 -13.34 11.44 -15.39
C THR A 5 -13.36 10.29 -14.38
N HIS A 6 -12.30 10.19 -13.58
CA HIS A 6 -12.18 9.21 -12.50
C HIS A 6 -12.48 9.89 -11.17
N LEU A 7 -13.75 9.89 -10.79
CA LEU A 7 -14.20 10.42 -9.50
C LEU A 7 -14.19 9.31 -8.45
N CYS A 8 -13.66 9.63 -7.27
CA CYS A 8 -13.56 8.73 -6.15
C CYS A 8 -13.97 9.46 -4.87
N MET A 9 -14.74 8.80 -4.00
CA MET A 9 -15.20 9.39 -2.73
C MET A 9 -14.05 9.88 -1.86
N THR A 10 -12.92 9.16 -1.82
CA THR A 10 -11.72 9.62 -1.10
C THR A 10 -11.21 10.95 -1.63
N ARG A 11 -11.20 11.16 -2.95
CA ARG A 11 -10.80 12.46 -3.53
C ARG A 11 -11.79 13.57 -3.20
N LEU A 12 -13.09 13.28 -3.22
CA LEU A 12 -14.14 14.24 -2.83
C LEU A 12 -14.05 14.62 -1.35
N ASN A 13 -13.82 13.65 -0.48
CA ASN A 13 -13.64 13.88 0.95
C ASN A 13 -12.37 14.71 1.24
N LEU A 14 -11.28 14.42 0.52
CA LEU A 14 -10.06 15.22 0.60
C LEU A 14 -10.27 16.64 0.06
N LEU A 15 -11.11 16.83 -0.97
CA LEU A 15 -11.43 18.16 -1.47
C LEU A 15 -12.04 19.02 -0.36
N ARG A 16 -13.00 18.48 0.39
CA ARG A 16 -13.60 19.17 1.55
C ARG A 16 -12.54 19.64 2.54
N LEU A 17 -11.56 18.80 2.87
CA LEU A 17 -10.45 19.15 3.77
C LEU A 17 -9.52 20.22 3.16
N ASN A 18 -9.16 20.05 1.88
CA ASN A 18 -8.23 20.95 1.18
C ASN A 18 -8.82 22.35 0.94
N THR A 19 -10.15 22.46 0.87
CA THR A 19 -10.89 23.72 0.68
C THR A 19 -11.48 24.27 1.99
N MET A 20 -11.12 23.72 3.15
CA MET A 20 -11.54 24.28 4.44
C MET A 20 -11.06 25.72 4.62
N PRO A 21 -11.82 26.56 5.34
CA PRO A 21 -11.35 27.89 5.72
C PRO A 21 -10.09 27.80 6.57
N ALA A 22 -9.36 28.92 6.62
CA ALA A 22 -8.26 29.09 7.56
C ALA A 22 -8.76 28.94 9.00
N ALA A 23 -8.00 28.21 9.82
CA ALA A 23 -8.20 28.18 11.25
C ALA A 23 -7.88 29.55 11.86
N ALA A 24 -8.69 29.98 12.82
CA ALA A 24 -8.43 31.20 13.58
C ALA A 24 -7.26 30.97 14.57
N ASP A 25 -6.39 31.97 14.74
CA ASP A 25 -5.13 31.84 15.48
C ASP A 25 -5.38 31.45 16.96
N GLU A 26 -6.48 31.91 17.57
CA GLU A 26 -6.85 31.62 18.96
C GLU A 26 -7.08 30.13 19.22
N ARG A 27 -7.39 29.36 18.18
CA ARG A 27 -7.58 27.91 18.29
C ARG A 27 -6.28 27.17 18.63
N PHE A 28 -5.12 27.79 18.41
CA PHE A 28 -3.82 27.20 18.69
C PHE A 28 -3.15 27.74 19.96
N ALA A 29 -3.84 28.60 20.70
CA ALA A 29 -3.30 29.29 21.89
C ALA A 29 -3.20 28.40 23.15
N ASP A 30 -3.71 27.17 23.12
CA ASP A 30 -3.68 26.22 24.24
C ASP A 30 -3.25 24.83 23.78
N ILE A 31 -2.02 24.46 24.11
CA ILE A 31 -1.45 23.16 23.74
C ILE A 31 -2.03 22.01 24.56
N ALA A 32 -2.40 22.24 25.82
CA ALA A 32 -3.00 21.20 26.64
C ALA A 32 -4.32 20.76 26.02
N ARG A 33 -5.13 21.72 25.57
CA ARG A 33 -6.35 21.45 24.79
C ARG A 33 -6.05 20.72 23.49
N LEU A 34 -5.12 21.20 22.67
CA LEU A 34 -4.79 20.56 21.38
C LEU A 34 -4.35 19.09 21.57
N ARG A 35 -3.59 18.79 22.62
CA ARG A 35 -3.13 17.42 22.92
C ARG A 35 -4.25 16.50 23.39
N ALA A 36 -5.31 17.04 23.98
CA ALA A 36 -6.47 16.27 24.41
C ALA A 36 -7.45 15.98 23.27
N MET A 37 -7.32 16.68 22.13
CA MET A 37 -8.19 16.49 20.97
C MET A 37 -7.80 15.24 20.18
N SER A 38 -8.81 14.56 19.64
CA SER A 38 -8.64 13.52 18.65
C SER A 38 -8.16 14.09 17.31
N ASN A 39 -7.62 13.22 16.45
CA ASN A 39 -7.18 13.60 15.10
C ASN A 39 -8.33 14.18 14.26
N GLU A 40 -9.56 13.70 14.45
CA GLU A 40 -10.73 14.22 13.75
C GLU A 40 -11.02 15.66 14.17
N GLU A 41 -11.04 15.92 15.48
CA GLU A 41 -11.26 17.26 16.02
C GLU A 41 -10.17 18.23 15.59
N LEU A 42 -8.89 17.79 15.57
CA LEU A 42 -7.77 18.59 15.07
C LEU A 42 -7.94 18.96 13.60
N HIS A 43 -8.38 18.02 12.74
CA HIS A 43 -8.66 18.33 11.33
C HIS A 43 -9.82 19.33 11.16
N GLN A 44 -10.80 19.34 12.06
CA GLN A 44 -11.92 20.30 12.01
C GLN A 44 -11.52 21.72 12.43
N LEU A 45 -10.30 21.95 12.93
CA LEU A 45 -9.86 23.29 13.31
C LEU A 45 -9.74 24.23 12.10
N GLY A 46 -9.49 23.68 10.92
CA GLY A 46 -9.28 24.42 9.67
C GLY A 46 -7.83 24.30 9.15
N ARG A 47 -7.53 24.98 8.04
CA ARG A 47 -6.18 24.98 7.46
C ARG A 47 -5.24 25.87 8.29
N ILE A 48 -3.94 25.57 8.28
CA ILE A 48 -2.89 26.43 8.85
C ILE A 48 -2.35 27.36 7.75
N PRO A 49 -2.75 28.65 7.71
CA PRO A 49 -2.34 29.59 6.65
C PRO A 49 -0.99 30.28 6.89
N TYR A 50 -0.48 30.28 8.13
CA TYR A 50 0.71 31.04 8.52
C TYR A 50 1.66 30.19 9.38
N PRO A 51 2.97 30.49 9.37
CA PRO A 51 3.89 29.92 10.33
C PRO A 51 3.53 30.30 11.76
N MET A 52 3.78 29.38 12.69
CA MET A 52 3.58 29.60 14.11
C MET A 52 4.77 29.07 14.90
N VAL A 53 5.03 29.66 16.06
CA VAL A 53 6.09 29.27 16.99
C VAL A 53 5.48 28.90 18.33
N LEU A 54 5.95 27.79 18.88
CA LEU A 54 5.76 27.46 20.29
C LEU A 54 7.09 27.68 21.00
N GLU A 55 7.12 28.65 21.91
CA GLU A 55 8.30 28.90 22.75
C GLU A 55 8.44 27.82 23.83
N ARG A 56 9.66 27.59 24.30
CA ARG A 56 9.94 26.60 25.34
C ARG A 56 9.17 26.94 26.62
N GLY A 57 8.33 26.01 27.08
CA GLY A 57 7.46 26.23 28.25
C GLY A 57 6.25 27.13 27.97
N GLY A 58 6.02 27.52 26.72
CA GLY A 58 4.87 28.32 26.32
C GLY A 58 3.54 27.57 26.41
N HIS A 59 2.47 28.33 26.64
CA HIS A 59 1.10 27.80 26.75
C HIS A 59 0.48 27.43 25.39
N GLY A 60 0.89 28.11 24.32
CA GLY A 60 0.28 28.02 23.00
C GLY A 60 1.18 28.47 21.87
N PHE A 61 0.72 28.23 20.64
CA PHE A 61 1.37 28.71 19.44
C PHE A 61 1.09 30.20 19.21
N MET A 62 2.11 30.91 18.75
CA MET A 62 2.02 32.31 18.34
C MET A 62 2.33 32.43 16.85
N ARG A 63 1.49 33.17 16.13
CA ARG A 63 1.72 33.46 14.72
C ARG A 63 2.99 34.29 14.53
N VAL A 64 3.78 33.92 13.52
CA VAL A 64 4.96 34.68 13.09
C VAL A 64 4.95 34.88 11.57
N SER A 65 5.74 35.82 11.08
CA SER A 65 5.98 35.96 9.64
C SER A 65 6.83 34.81 9.09
N TRP A 66 6.77 34.58 7.78
CA TRP A 66 7.65 33.63 7.09
C TRP A 66 9.12 33.96 7.29
N GLN A 67 9.50 35.24 7.24
CA GLN A 67 10.89 35.66 7.48
C GLN A 67 11.35 35.27 8.89
N GLN A 68 10.56 35.59 9.92
CA GLN A 68 10.88 35.22 11.31
C GLN A 68 10.98 33.70 11.52
N ALA A 69 10.09 32.92 10.89
CA ALA A 69 10.15 31.47 10.97
C ALA A 69 11.43 30.91 10.32
N LEU A 70 11.77 31.37 9.11
CA LEU A 70 12.96 30.93 8.38
C LEU A 70 14.25 31.37 9.08
N ASP A 71 14.32 32.59 9.60
CA ASP A 71 15.48 33.08 10.35
C ASP A 71 15.73 32.24 11.60
N ARG A 72 14.67 31.90 12.34
CA ARG A 72 14.78 31.01 13.51
C ARG A 72 15.23 29.61 13.13
N ILE A 73 14.60 28.99 12.13
CA ILE A 73 14.97 27.64 11.66
C ILE A 73 16.43 27.62 11.23
N THR A 74 16.87 28.59 10.43
CA THR A 74 18.25 28.65 9.94
C THR A 74 19.26 28.97 11.04
N ALA A 75 18.91 29.80 12.02
CA ALA A 75 19.76 30.06 13.17
C ALA A 75 20.00 28.79 13.99
N GLU A 76 18.94 28.04 14.32
CA GLU A 76 19.05 26.78 15.09
C GLU A 76 19.79 25.70 14.29
N MET A 77 19.53 25.58 12.99
CA MET A 77 20.14 24.54 12.16
C MET A 77 21.66 24.72 11.97
N LYS A 78 22.20 25.94 12.10
CA LYS A 78 23.63 26.21 11.90
C LYS A 78 24.52 25.46 12.90
N ASP A 79 24.07 25.34 14.14
CA ASP A 79 24.87 24.79 15.24
C ASP A 79 24.61 23.30 15.50
N ILE A 80 23.67 22.70 14.76
CA ILE A 80 23.33 21.28 14.90
C ILE A 80 24.25 20.45 13.99
N PRO A 81 24.95 19.43 14.52
CA PRO A 81 25.70 18.49 13.69
C PRO A 81 24.80 17.73 12.72
N ALA A 82 25.26 17.49 11.50
CA ALA A 82 24.51 16.80 10.43
C ALA A 82 23.95 15.43 10.88
N GLU A 83 24.72 14.69 11.68
CA GLU A 83 24.38 13.38 12.25
C GLU A 83 23.11 13.43 13.13
N ARG A 84 22.84 14.59 13.72
CA ARG A 84 21.74 14.83 14.67
C ARG A 84 20.49 15.41 14.02
N MET A 85 20.52 15.65 12.71
CA MET A 85 19.36 16.10 11.97
C MET A 85 18.62 14.91 11.36
N GLY A 86 17.28 14.97 11.38
CA GLY A 86 16.41 14.02 10.70
C GLY A 86 15.33 14.75 9.92
N PHE A 87 15.14 14.37 8.67
CA PHE A 87 14.20 15.03 7.76
C PHE A 87 13.16 14.03 7.29
N PHE A 88 11.90 14.29 7.64
CA PHE A 88 10.78 13.42 7.30
C PHE A 88 9.80 14.18 6.43
N ALA A 89 9.38 13.55 5.32
CA ALA A 89 8.29 14.04 4.49
C ALA A 89 7.17 13.01 4.38
N THR A 90 5.96 13.50 4.14
CA THR A 90 4.78 12.67 3.86
C THR A 90 4.76 12.28 2.39
N SER A 91 4.23 11.10 2.06
CA SER A 91 3.99 10.65 0.68
C SER A 91 2.79 11.36 0.01
N ARG A 92 2.02 12.17 0.77
CA ARG A 92 0.75 12.78 0.32
C ARG A 92 0.92 14.25 -0.02
N GLY A 93 0.41 14.66 -1.18
CA GLY A 93 0.23 16.08 -1.53
C GLY A 93 1.50 16.83 -1.93
N LEU A 94 2.65 16.15 -1.97
CA LEU A 94 3.90 16.68 -2.51
C LEU A 94 4.12 16.15 -3.93
N THR A 95 4.62 17.01 -4.81
CA THR A 95 5.01 16.64 -6.16
C THR A 95 6.41 16.03 -6.18
N ASN A 96 6.79 15.42 -7.30
CA ASN A 96 8.13 14.85 -7.47
C ASN A 96 9.23 15.92 -7.35
N GLU A 97 8.97 17.14 -7.86
CA GLU A 97 9.88 18.28 -7.78
C GLU A 97 10.09 18.72 -6.32
N ALA A 98 9.01 18.72 -5.52
CA ALA A 98 9.09 19.01 -4.10
C ALA A 98 9.92 17.95 -3.35
N TYR A 99 9.73 16.66 -3.61
CA TYR A 99 10.58 15.61 -3.01
C TYR A 99 12.03 15.73 -3.42
N TYR A 100 12.29 15.95 -4.72
CA TYR A 100 13.64 16.10 -5.25
C TYR A 100 14.37 17.26 -4.59
N THR A 101 13.67 18.37 -4.35
CA THR A 101 14.23 19.55 -3.67
C THR A 101 14.39 19.29 -2.18
N PHE A 102 13.37 18.72 -1.53
CA PHE A 102 13.38 18.35 -0.11
C PHE A 102 14.58 17.48 0.24
N GLN A 103 14.87 16.45 -0.55
CA GLN A 103 15.96 15.52 -0.26
C GLN A 103 17.35 16.12 -0.50
N LYS A 104 17.47 17.17 -1.32
CA LYS A 104 18.75 17.85 -1.58
C LYS A 104 19.22 18.65 -0.37
N LEU A 105 18.30 19.35 0.31
CA LEU A 105 18.65 20.24 1.41
C LEU A 105 19.42 19.50 2.53
N PRO A 106 18.96 18.36 3.08
CA PRO A 106 19.69 17.59 4.08
C PRO A 106 21.06 17.11 3.60
N ARG A 107 21.15 16.70 2.33
CA ARG A 107 22.41 16.23 1.73
C ARG A 107 23.43 17.36 1.56
N MET A 108 22.96 18.57 1.23
CA MET A 108 23.81 19.77 1.23
C MET A 108 24.28 20.16 2.63
N LEU A 109 23.48 19.85 3.66
CA LEU A 109 23.84 20.01 5.06
C LEU A 109 24.74 18.87 5.59
N GLY A 110 25.12 17.92 4.73
CA GLY A 110 26.06 16.84 5.07
C GLY A 110 25.41 15.59 5.65
N THR A 111 24.08 15.43 5.59
CA THR A 111 23.38 14.25 6.11
C THR A 111 22.56 13.51 5.07
N ASN A 112 22.51 12.18 5.20
CA ASN A 112 21.62 11.31 4.44
C ASN A 112 20.38 10.88 5.25
N ASN A 113 20.16 11.48 6.42
CA ASN A 113 19.02 11.21 7.31
C ASN A 113 17.72 11.81 6.74
N VAL A 114 17.32 11.32 5.59
CA VAL A 114 16.10 11.71 4.87
C VAL A 114 15.23 10.50 4.72
N ASP A 115 13.99 10.60 5.18
CA ASP A 115 13.06 9.51 5.08
C ASP A 115 11.62 9.94 4.77
N LEU A 116 10.85 8.96 4.29
CA LEU A 116 9.47 9.12 3.85
C LEU A 116 8.60 8.07 4.53
N CYS A 117 7.32 8.37 4.74
CA CYS A 117 6.40 7.37 5.30
C CYS A 117 6.26 6.10 4.43
N ALA A 118 6.70 6.17 3.15
CA ALA A 118 6.82 5.03 2.26
C ALA A 118 7.77 3.93 2.77
N ARG A 119 8.76 4.25 3.62
CA ARG A 119 9.67 3.23 4.17
C ARG A 119 8.91 2.16 4.94
N LEU A 120 7.93 2.56 5.73
CA LEU A 120 7.16 1.63 6.56
C LEU A 120 6.30 0.67 5.73
N CYS A 121 5.84 1.09 4.54
CA CYS A 121 4.91 0.29 3.74
C CYS A 121 5.55 -0.47 2.58
N HIS A 122 6.57 0.09 1.93
CA HIS A 122 7.06 -0.39 0.64
C HIS A 122 8.51 -0.90 0.66
N SER A 123 9.28 -0.66 1.73
CA SER A 123 10.70 -1.04 1.77
C SER A 123 10.92 -2.56 1.59
N ALA A 124 10.09 -3.38 2.23
CA ALA A 124 10.16 -4.85 2.08
C ALA A 124 9.84 -5.29 0.64
N SER A 125 8.86 -4.67 -0.03
CA SER A 125 8.58 -4.91 -1.45
C SER A 125 9.76 -4.57 -2.33
N VAL A 126 10.35 -3.39 -2.14
CA VAL A 126 11.50 -2.93 -2.94
C VAL A 126 12.65 -3.91 -2.80
N TYR A 127 12.94 -4.35 -1.57
CA TYR A 127 13.99 -5.33 -1.32
C TYR A 127 13.68 -6.68 -1.98
N GLY A 128 12.50 -7.26 -1.72
CA GLY A 128 12.11 -8.57 -2.25
C GLY A 128 12.06 -8.60 -3.78
N LEU A 129 11.44 -7.59 -4.42
CA LEU A 129 11.37 -7.51 -5.87
C LEU A 129 12.74 -7.24 -6.50
N LYS A 130 13.61 -6.44 -5.87
CA LYS A 130 14.97 -6.24 -6.37
C LYS A 130 15.79 -7.52 -6.34
N GLN A 131 15.63 -8.35 -5.31
CA GLN A 131 16.28 -9.66 -5.24
C GLN A 131 15.72 -10.65 -6.27
N ALA A 132 14.39 -10.66 -6.47
CA ALA A 132 13.73 -11.62 -7.35
C ALA A 132 13.79 -11.24 -8.85
N LEU A 133 13.65 -9.96 -9.17
CA LEU A 133 13.45 -9.44 -10.53
C LEU A 133 14.44 -8.34 -10.93
N GLY A 134 15.35 -7.93 -10.04
CA GLY A 134 16.27 -6.81 -10.27
C GLY A 134 15.65 -5.41 -10.18
N VAL A 135 14.32 -5.30 -10.13
CA VAL A 135 13.58 -4.03 -10.07
C VAL A 135 12.70 -3.97 -8.82
N GLY A 136 12.80 -2.87 -8.06
CA GLY A 136 12.02 -2.67 -6.83
C GLY A 136 10.66 -1.99 -7.02
N ALA A 137 10.08 -2.08 -8.22
CA ALA A 137 8.87 -1.36 -8.60
C ALA A 137 7.82 -2.33 -9.20
N PRO A 138 6.54 -1.95 -9.24
CA PRO A 138 5.53 -2.72 -9.95
C PRO A 138 5.94 -2.97 -11.42
N ASN A 139 5.87 -4.22 -11.84
CA ASN A 139 6.19 -4.66 -13.20
C ASN A 139 4.95 -4.75 -14.11
N CYS A 140 3.78 -4.36 -13.61
CA CYS A 140 2.52 -4.25 -14.35
C CYS A 140 1.82 -2.93 -14.02
N SER A 141 0.81 -2.62 -14.82
CA SER A 141 -0.04 -1.44 -14.74
C SER A 141 -1.48 -1.82 -14.40
N LEU A 142 -2.28 -0.85 -13.95
CA LEU A 142 -3.71 -1.07 -13.72
C LEU A 142 -4.46 -1.49 -15.00
N SER A 143 -3.95 -1.14 -16.19
CA SER A 143 -4.53 -1.60 -17.46
C SER A 143 -4.39 -3.09 -17.66
N ASP A 144 -3.34 -3.72 -17.12
CA ASP A 144 -3.08 -5.16 -17.28
C ASP A 144 -4.07 -6.01 -16.47
N PHE A 145 -4.83 -5.39 -15.56
CA PHE A 145 -5.95 -6.04 -14.89
C PHE A 145 -7.08 -6.35 -15.88
N ILE A 146 -7.18 -5.58 -16.97
CA ILE A 146 -8.27 -5.71 -17.93
C ILE A 146 -7.87 -6.72 -19.00
N GLY A 147 -8.45 -7.91 -18.94
CA GLY A 147 -8.24 -8.97 -19.93
C GLY A 147 -7.26 -10.05 -19.49
N THR A 148 -6.60 -9.92 -18.33
CA THR A 148 -5.97 -11.07 -17.67
C THR A 148 -7.04 -12.10 -17.31
N GLU A 149 -6.72 -13.39 -17.41
CA GLU A 149 -7.67 -14.45 -17.03
C GLU A 149 -7.85 -14.50 -15.52
N LEU A 150 -6.76 -14.32 -14.78
CA LEU A 150 -6.76 -14.33 -13.33
C LEU A 150 -6.13 -13.05 -12.76
N LEU A 151 -6.79 -12.49 -11.74
CA LEU A 151 -6.26 -11.42 -10.91
C LEU A 151 -6.30 -11.88 -9.45
N VAL A 152 -5.14 -11.97 -8.82
CA VAL A 152 -5.00 -12.41 -7.43
C VAL A 152 -4.73 -11.18 -6.56
N LEU A 153 -5.62 -10.90 -5.62
CA LEU A 153 -5.49 -9.86 -4.61
C LEU A 153 -5.00 -10.50 -3.31
N PHE A 154 -3.74 -10.25 -2.94
CA PHE A 154 -3.08 -10.91 -1.82
C PHE A 154 -2.72 -9.89 -0.73
N GLY A 155 -3.28 -10.05 0.49
CA GLY A 155 -2.93 -9.19 1.62
C GLY A 155 -3.20 -7.70 1.34
N THR A 156 -4.32 -7.41 0.69
CA THR A 156 -4.70 -6.06 0.30
C THR A 156 -6.19 -5.82 0.50
N ASP A 157 -6.53 -4.59 0.88
CA ASP A 157 -7.90 -4.07 0.94
C ASP A 157 -8.01 -2.91 -0.05
N LEU A 158 -8.15 -3.27 -1.32
CA LEU A 158 -8.22 -2.31 -2.43
C LEU A 158 -9.46 -1.43 -2.36
N ALA A 159 -10.59 -1.96 -1.88
CA ALA A 159 -11.87 -1.27 -1.90
C ALA A 159 -11.85 -0.01 -1.03
N ASN A 160 -11.23 -0.10 0.14
CA ASN A 160 -11.13 1.03 1.07
C ASN A 160 -9.87 1.87 0.83
N ASN A 161 -8.72 1.24 0.54
CA ASN A 161 -7.44 1.94 0.50
C ASN A 161 -7.07 2.49 -0.89
N GLN A 162 -7.53 1.84 -1.96
CA GLN A 162 -7.22 2.21 -3.35
C GLN A 162 -8.47 2.25 -4.24
N PRO A 163 -9.53 2.99 -3.87
CA PRO A 163 -10.84 2.97 -4.52
C PRO A 163 -10.84 3.30 -6.02
N VAL A 164 -9.83 4.02 -6.53
CA VAL A 164 -9.66 4.25 -7.98
C VAL A 164 -9.43 2.93 -8.74
N THR A 165 -8.71 1.99 -8.13
CA THR A 165 -8.44 0.66 -8.66
C THR A 165 -9.73 -0.14 -8.88
N ILE A 166 -10.78 0.12 -8.11
CA ILE A 166 -12.04 -0.62 -8.21
C ILE A 166 -12.74 -0.44 -9.56
N LYS A 167 -12.57 0.73 -10.19
CA LYS A 167 -13.06 0.92 -11.55
C LYS A 167 -12.35 -0.01 -12.55
N TYR A 168 -11.06 -0.25 -12.39
CA TYR A 168 -10.31 -1.21 -13.21
C TYR A 168 -10.77 -2.65 -12.96
N LEU A 169 -11.01 -3.04 -11.69
CA LEU A 169 -11.60 -4.34 -11.37
C LEU A 169 -12.96 -4.54 -12.04
N HIS A 170 -13.80 -3.51 -12.06
CA HIS A 170 -15.09 -3.58 -12.75
C HIS A 170 -14.93 -3.83 -14.28
N TYR A 171 -13.97 -3.17 -14.94
CA TYR A 171 -13.72 -3.43 -16.36
C TYR A 171 -13.07 -4.78 -16.61
N ALA A 172 -12.20 -5.24 -15.70
CA ALA A 172 -11.64 -6.60 -15.72
C ALA A 172 -12.76 -7.65 -15.66
N LYS A 173 -13.71 -7.51 -14.72
CA LYS A 173 -14.89 -8.39 -14.63
C LYS A 173 -15.73 -8.38 -15.91
N LYS A 174 -15.93 -7.21 -16.54
CA LYS A 174 -16.63 -7.11 -17.83
C LYS A 174 -15.90 -7.84 -18.98
N LYS A 175 -14.60 -8.03 -18.86
CA LYS A 175 -13.78 -8.79 -19.82
C LYS A 175 -13.64 -10.27 -19.44
N GLY A 176 -14.30 -10.73 -18.38
CA GLY A 176 -14.27 -12.13 -17.95
C GLY A 176 -13.12 -12.46 -17.00
N THR A 177 -12.32 -11.50 -16.56
CA THR A 177 -11.27 -11.73 -15.56
C THR A 177 -11.88 -12.32 -14.28
N ARG A 178 -11.28 -13.41 -13.80
CA ARG A 178 -11.59 -13.99 -12.50
C ARG A 178 -10.75 -13.31 -11.42
N ILE A 179 -11.38 -12.85 -10.34
CA ILE A 179 -10.73 -12.15 -9.24
C ILE A 179 -10.75 -13.05 -8.01
N VAL A 180 -9.56 -13.40 -7.55
CA VAL A 180 -9.32 -14.24 -6.38
C VAL A 180 -8.71 -13.39 -5.28
N VAL A 181 -9.13 -13.59 -4.03
CA VAL A 181 -8.60 -12.88 -2.87
C VAL A 181 -7.99 -13.87 -1.88
N VAL A 182 -6.78 -13.58 -1.43
CA VAL A 182 -6.07 -14.31 -0.36
C VAL A 182 -5.80 -13.33 0.77
N ASN A 183 -6.50 -13.48 1.89
CA ASN A 183 -6.44 -12.53 3.01
C ASN A 183 -6.96 -13.19 4.30
N PRO A 184 -6.42 -12.88 5.49
CA PRO A 184 -7.03 -13.30 6.76
C PRO A 184 -8.44 -12.78 7.02
N TYR A 185 -8.75 -11.59 6.50
CA TYR A 185 -10.06 -10.99 6.67
C TYR A 185 -10.80 -10.86 5.33
N ARG A 186 -12.06 -11.33 5.33
CA ARG A 186 -12.93 -11.28 4.16
C ARG A 186 -13.66 -9.95 4.11
N GLU A 187 -13.07 -9.02 3.38
CA GLU A 187 -13.59 -7.67 3.20
C GLU A 187 -14.94 -7.64 2.46
N PRO A 188 -16.01 -7.04 3.03
CA PRO A 188 -17.30 -6.89 2.36
C PRO A 188 -17.23 -6.03 1.09
N GLY A 189 -16.23 -5.14 1.01
CA GLY A 189 -16.07 -4.17 -0.07
C GLY A 189 -15.92 -4.79 -1.47
N LEU A 190 -15.49 -6.06 -1.58
CA LEU A 190 -15.39 -6.75 -2.87
C LEU A 190 -16.59 -7.66 -3.18
N GLU A 191 -17.47 -7.90 -2.20
CA GLU A 191 -18.71 -8.67 -2.39
C GLU A 191 -19.81 -7.83 -3.03
N ARG A 192 -19.86 -6.54 -2.69
CA ARG A 192 -20.78 -5.56 -3.28
C ARG A 192 -20.20 -4.16 -3.21
N TYR A 193 -19.54 -3.72 -4.29
CA TYR A 193 -19.00 -2.36 -4.38
C TYR A 193 -19.85 -1.46 -5.27
N TRP A 194 -20.09 -0.22 -4.85
CA TRP A 194 -20.74 0.82 -5.66
C TRP A 194 -19.69 1.69 -6.32
N VAL A 195 -19.52 1.58 -7.64
CA VAL A 195 -18.61 2.45 -8.39
C VAL A 195 -19.38 3.68 -8.86
N PRO A 196 -19.20 4.88 -8.26
CA PRO A 196 -20.05 6.04 -8.57
C PRO A 196 -19.90 6.52 -10.01
N SER A 197 -18.74 6.30 -10.63
CA SER A 197 -18.48 6.66 -12.03
C SER A 197 -19.05 5.66 -13.05
N VAL A 198 -19.76 4.61 -12.63
CA VAL A 198 -20.40 3.62 -13.51
C VAL A 198 -21.87 3.49 -13.10
N ALA A 199 -22.78 4.03 -13.93
CA ALA A 199 -24.20 4.17 -13.58
C ALA A 199 -24.86 2.86 -13.10
N SER A 200 -24.61 1.72 -13.75
CA SER A 200 -25.17 0.44 -13.32
C SER A 200 -24.62 -0.06 -11.98
N SER A 201 -23.32 0.13 -11.72
CA SER A 201 -22.68 -0.24 -10.46
C SER A 201 -23.11 0.69 -9.32
N ALA A 202 -23.31 1.98 -9.60
CA ALA A 202 -23.80 2.95 -8.64
C ALA A 202 -25.21 2.63 -8.15
N VAL A 203 -26.04 1.96 -8.96
CA VAL A 203 -27.43 1.60 -8.60
C VAL A 203 -27.50 0.22 -7.95
N PHE A 204 -26.82 -0.80 -8.47
CA PHE A 204 -27.01 -2.19 -8.04
C PHE A 204 -25.85 -2.77 -7.21
N GLY A 205 -24.69 -2.12 -7.23
CA GLY A 205 -23.42 -2.66 -6.76
C GLY A 205 -22.82 -3.66 -7.76
N THR A 206 -21.58 -4.06 -7.55
CA THR A 206 -20.90 -5.08 -8.37
C THR A 206 -20.21 -6.07 -7.45
N LYS A 207 -20.52 -7.36 -7.64
CA LYS A 207 -19.73 -8.45 -7.05
C LYS A 207 -18.44 -8.57 -7.83
N LEU A 208 -17.32 -8.26 -7.19
CA LEU A 208 -16.00 -8.24 -7.81
C LEU A 208 -15.24 -9.53 -7.52
N MET A 209 -15.34 -10.05 -6.30
CA MET A 209 -14.63 -11.26 -5.87
C MET A 209 -15.37 -12.53 -6.31
N ASP A 210 -14.65 -13.45 -6.95
CA ASP A 210 -15.16 -14.78 -7.34
C ASP A 210 -14.81 -15.83 -6.29
N ASP A 211 -13.57 -15.82 -5.79
CA ASP A 211 -13.07 -16.77 -4.79
C ASP A 211 -12.33 -16.05 -3.66
N PHE A 212 -12.42 -16.62 -2.46
CA PHE A 212 -11.72 -16.15 -1.28
C PHE A 212 -10.99 -17.30 -0.60
N PHE A 213 -9.74 -17.08 -0.22
CA PHE A 213 -8.91 -18.02 0.52
C PHE A 213 -8.49 -17.37 1.85
N GLN A 214 -9.04 -17.87 2.95
CA GLN A 214 -8.85 -17.29 4.27
C GLN A 214 -7.61 -17.83 4.96
N VAL A 215 -6.45 -17.28 4.65
CA VAL A 215 -5.20 -17.63 5.34
C VAL A 215 -5.22 -17.11 6.78
N ARG A 216 -4.58 -17.78 7.73
CA ARG A 216 -4.40 -17.21 9.07
C ARG A 216 -3.44 -16.01 9.01
N VAL A 217 -3.48 -15.15 10.02
CA VAL A 217 -2.49 -14.06 10.15
C VAL A 217 -1.08 -14.67 10.20
N GLY A 218 -0.21 -14.22 9.28
CA GLY A 218 1.15 -14.75 9.11
C GLY A 218 1.24 -16.11 8.40
N GLY A 219 0.13 -16.62 7.86
CA GLY A 219 0.08 -17.91 7.15
C GLY A 219 0.42 -17.81 5.66
N ASP A 220 0.72 -16.62 5.16
CA ASP A 220 0.89 -16.31 3.74
C ASP A 220 2.03 -17.11 3.10
N ILE A 221 3.18 -17.23 3.79
CA ILE A 221 4.35 -17.99 3.31
C ILE A 221 4.01 -19.47 3.15
N ALA A 222 3.31 -20.05 4.13
CA ALA A 222 2.91 -21.46 4.09
C ALA A 222 1.90 -21.71 2.97
N PHE A 223 0.94 -20.80 2.77
CA PHE A 223 -0.01 -20.86 1.66
C PHE A 223 0.70 -20.80 0.30
N ILE A 224 1.65 -19.88 0.13
CA ILE A 224 2.45 -19.75 -1.11
C ILE A 224 3.28 -21.02 -1.36
N ASN A 225 3.96 -21.55 -0.33
CA ASN A 225 4.72 -22.79 -0.43
C ASN A 225 3.83 -23.98 -0.82
N GLY A 226 2.66 -24.12 -0.18
CA GLY A 226 1.70 -25.16 -0.53
C GLY A 226 1.21 -25.04 -1.97
N ALA A 227 0.90 -23.83 -2.43
CA ALA A 227 0.48 -23.60 -3.81
C ALA A 227 1.59 -23.97 -4.81
N MET A 228 2.84 -23.55 -4.56
CA MET A 228 3.99 -23.91 -5.40
C MET A 228 4.25 -25.42 -5.41
N LYS A 229 4.12 -26.09 -4.26
CA LYS A 229 4.24 -27.55 -4.14
C LYS A 229 3.25 -28.26 -5.07
N VAL A 230 1.98 -27.83 -5.06
CA VAL A 230 0.94 -28.39 -5.96
C VAL A 230 1.25 -28.12 -7.43
N LEU A 231 1.69 -26.91 -7.77
CA LEU A 231 2.03 -26.57 -9.16
C LEU A 231 3.12 -27.49 -9.71
N ILE A 232 4.15 -27.78 -8.92
CA ILE A 232 5.25 -28.69 -9.27
C ILE A 232 4.73 -30.13 -9.37
N GLU A 233 4.02 -30.62 -8.33
CA GLU A 233 3.50 -32.00 -8.29
C GLU A 233 2.52 -32.30 -9.45
N GLN A 234 1.75 -31.30 -9.89
CA GLN A 234 0.80 -31.43 -11.00
C GLN A 234 1.37 -31.03 -12.37
N LYS A 235 2.66 -30.66 -12.45
CA LYS A 235 3.32 -30.22 -13.69
C LYS A 235 2.59 -29.06 -14.38
N LEU A 236 2.13 -28.09 -13.59
CA LEU A 236 1.49 -26.85 -14.04
C LEU A 236 2.49 -25.68 -14.14
N THR A 237 3.78 -26.00 -14.17
CA THR A 237 4.90 -25.08 -14.31
C THR A 237 5.26 -24.88 -15.78
N HIS A 238 5.81 -23.71 -16.10
CA HIS A 238 6.34 -23.43 -17.44
C HIS A 238 7.84 -23.77 -17.50
N GLU A 239 8.15 -25.03 -17.80
CA GLU A 239 9.51 -25.59 -17.74
C GLU A 239 10.57 -24.80 -18.53
N GLU A 240 10.23 -24.36 -19.75
CA GLU A 240 11.15 -23.58 -20.58
C GLU A 240 11.49 -22.22 -19.97
N PHE A 241 10.48 -21.48 -19.50
CA PHE A 241 10.68 -20.22 -18.80
C PHE A 241 11.51 -20.40 -17.53
N ILE A 242 11.24 -21.44 -16.73
CA ILE A 242 12.00 -21.74 -15.52
C ILE A 242 13.48 -21.98 -15.85
N ARG A 243 13.75 -22.80 -16.87
CA ARG A 243 15.12 -23.11 -17.28
C ARG A 243 15.88 -21.90 -17.80
N GLU A 244 15.21 -21.00 -18.53
CA GLU A 244 15.87 -19.93 -19.28
C GLU A 244 15.87 -18.57 -18.55
N GLN A 245 14.89 -18.33 -17.67
CA GLN A 245 14.64 -17.02 -17.08
C GLN A 245 14.68 -17.01 -15.56
N THR A 246 15.00 -18.14 -14.90
CA THR A 246 15.05 -18.22 -13.44
C THR A 246 16.33 -18.90 -12.94
N ALA A 247 16.58 -18.78 -11.63
CA ALA A 247 17.68 -19.46 -10.95
C ALA A 247 17.19 -20.04 -9.61
N GLY A 248 17.82 -21.12 -9.13
CA GLY A 248 17.52 -21.70 -7.83
C GLY A 248 16.26 -22.58 -7.76
N PHE A 249 15.66 -22.94 -8.90
CA PHE A 249 14.44 -23.76 -8.94
C PHE A 249 14.61 -25.14 -8.27
N ASP A 250 15.72 -25.84 -8.52
CA ASP A 250 15.95 -27.18 -7.92
C ASP A 250 16.02 -27.12 -6.40
N ALA A 251 16.67 -26.09 -5.84
CA ALA A 251 16.74 -25.88 -4.41
C ALA A 251 15.35 -25.62 -3.82
N LEU A 252 14.54 -24.79 -4.50
CA LEU A 252 13.14 -24.54 -4.13
C LEU A 252 12.31 -25.83 -4.21
N ALA A 253 12.40 -26.60 -5.29
CA ALA A 253 11.65 -27.83 -5.48
C ALA A 253 11.98 -28.87 -4.40
N ASN A 254 13.25 -29.03 -4.04
CA ASN A 254 13.69 -29.91 -2.96
C ASN A 254 13.16 -29.46 -1.59
N PHE A 255 13.23 -28.16 -1.31
CA PHE A 255 12.66 -27.58 -0.09
C PHE A 255 11.15 -27.84 0.00
N LEU A 256 10.40 -27.58 -1.07
CA LEU A 256 8.95 -27.81 -1.12
C LEU A 256 8.57 -29.30 -1.07
N CYS A 257 9.43 -30.19 -1.61
CA CYS A 257 9.24 -31.63 -1.52
C CYS A 257 9.32 -32.10 -0.05
N ALA A 258 10.28 -31.57 0.71
CA ALA A 258 10.49 -31.92 2.12
C ALA A 258 9.41 -31.41 3.07
N LEU A 259 8.69 -30.33 2.71
CA LEU A 259 7.56 -29.84 3.51
C LEU A 259 6.40 -30.83 3.52
N THR A 260 5.93 -31.16 4.72
CA THR A 260 4.73 -32.00 4.90
C THR A 260 3.46 -31.16 4.75
N TRP A 261 2.38 -31.81 4.30
CA TRP A 261 1.08 -31.15 4.22
C TRP A 261 0.55 -30.71 5.58
N GLN A 262 0.84 -31.47 6.65
CA GLN A 262 0.46 -31.10 8.01
C GLN A 262 1.11 -29.78 8.45
N GLU A 263 2.40 -29.57 8.16
CA GLU A 263 3.10 -28.31 8.44
C GLU A 263 2.49 -27.16 7.63
N ILE A 264 2.23 -27.38 6.35
CA ILE A 264 1.64 -26.37 5.46
C ILE A 264 0.24 -25.97 5.92
N GLU A 265 -0.66 -26.92 6.20
CA GLU A 265 -2.04 -26.64 6.60
C GLU A 265 -2.09 -25.93 7.95
N SER A 266 -1.32 -26.41 8.93
CA SER A 266 -1.21 -25.78 10.25
C SER A 266 -0.65 -24.37 10.12
N ALA A 267 0.39 -24.19 9.31
CA ALA A 267 1.03 -22.90 9.15
C ALA A 267 0.23 -21.94 8.24
N ALA A 268 -0.57 -22.41 7.30
CA ALA A 268 -1.40 -21.54 6.46
C ALA A 268 -2.75 -21.22 7.12
N GLY A 269 -3.25 -22.09 7.99
CA GLY A 269 -4.63 -22.04 8.49
C GLY A 269 -5.67 -22.39 7.41
N VAL A 270 -5.24 -23.06 6.34
CA VAL A 270 -6.05 -23.40 5.16
C VAL A 270 -5.84 -24.87 4.84
N SER A 271 -6.90 -25.57 4.45
CA SER A 271 -6.80 -26.99 4.09
C SER A 271 -6.03 -27.18 2.78
N ARG A 272 -5.44 -28.36 2.62
CA ARG A 272 -4.79 -28.81 1.39
C ARG A 272 -5.71 -28.67 0.19
N ALA A 273 -6.99 -29.05 0.33
CA ALA A 273 -7.96 -28.97 -0.75
C ALA A 273 -8.18 -27.51 -1.25
N GLU A 274 -8.20 -26.54 -0.34
CA GLU A 274 -8.30 -25.13 -0.71
C GLU A 274 -7.00 -24.60 -1.35
N ILE A 275 -5.84 -25.01 -0.85
CA ILE A 275 -4.54 -24.67 -1.47
C ILE A 275 -4.44 -25.28 -2.88
N GLU A 276 -4.84 -26.54 -3.06
CA GLU A 276 -4.89 -27.20 -4.36
C GLU A 276 -5.86 -26.48 -5.30
N ARG A 277 -7.03 -26.07 -4.81
CA ARG A 277 -8.00 -25.28 -5.58
C ARG A 277 -7.39 -23.96 -6.06
N PHE A 278 -6.68 -23.23 -5.21
CA PHE A 278 -5.97 -22.02 -5.60
C PHE A 278 -4.88 -22.29 -6.65
N ALA A 279 -4.03 -23.30 -6.41
CA ALA A 279 -2.94 -23.66 -7.30
C ALA A 279 -3.44 -24.07 -8.69
N LEU A 280 -4.55 -24.82 -8.75
CA LEU A 280 -5.21 -25.20 -10.00
C LEU A 280 -5.77 -23.99 -10.76
N LEU A 281 -6.38 -23.03 -10.05
CA LEU A 281 -6.86 -21.78 -10.67
C LEU A 281 -5.69 -20.97 -11.25
N TYR A 282 -4.59 -20.86 -10.50
CA TYR A 282 -3.41 -20.12 -10.91
C TYR A 282 -2.66 -20.80 -12.07
N GLY A 283 -2.34 -22.08 -11.93
CA GLY A 283 -1.53 -22.83 -12.90
C GLY A 283 -2.22 -23.12 -14.23
N LYS A 284 -3.56 -23.02 -14.29
CA LYS A 284 -4.33 -23.19 -15.54
C LYS A 284 -4.66 -21.88 -16.25
N ALA A 285 -4.48 -20.73 -15.60
CA ALA A 285 -4.74 -19.44 -16.21
C ALA A 285 -3.65 -19.13 -17.24
N ALA A 286 -4.05 -18.74 -18.46
CA ALA A 286 -3.11 -18.33 -19.50
C ALA A 286 -2.39 -17.01 -19.15
N SER A 287 -3.01 -16.20 -18.29
CA SER A 287 -2.41 -14.98 -17.74
C SER A 287 -2.90 -14.74 -16.30
N ALA A 288 -1.97 -14.35 -15.43
CA ALA A 288 -2.26 -14.02 -14.05
C ALA A 288 -1.53 -12.75 -13.62
N VAL A 289 -2.25 -11.85 -12.94
CA VAL A 289 -1.67 -10.67 -12.30
C VAL A 289 -1.77 -10.82 -10.79
N MET A 290 -0.65 -10.62 -10.09
CA MET A 290 -0.58 -10.61 -8.63
C MET A 290 -0.58 -9.15 -8.14
N CYS A 291 -1.56 -8.80 -7.32
CA CYS A 291 -1.66 -7.49 -6.69
C CYS A 291 -1.62 -7.65 -5.18
N TYR A 292 -0.66 -7.01 -4.52
CA TYR A 292 -0.49 -7.07 -3.08
C TYR A 292 -0.21 -5.69 -2.48
N SER A 293 -0.33 -5.57 -1.16
CA SER A 293 -0.12 -4.33 -0.43
C SER A 293 0.48 -4.60 0.97
N MET A 294 0.23 -3.72 1.93
CA MET A 294 0.86 -3.75 3.26
C MET A 294 0.56 -5.01 4.08
N GLY A 295 -0.52 -5.74 3.76
CA GLY A 295 -0.84 -6.98 4.45
C GLY A 295 0.24 -8.05 4.32
N LEU A 296 1.13 -7.97 3.32
CA LEU A 296 2.29 -8.85 3.18
C LEU A 296 3.61 -8.23 3.65
N THR A 297 3.73 -6.90 3.66
CA THR A 297 5.04 -6.24 3.81
C THR A 297 5.35 -5.80 5.24
N GLN A 298 4.36 -5.79 6.14
CA GLN A 298 4.52 -5.33 7.52
C GLN A 298 4.42 -6.43 8.58
N LEU A 299 4.23 -7.70 8.18
CA LEU A 299 4.09 -8.83 9.11
C LEU A 299 5.34 -9.09 9.96
N LEU A 300 6.53 -8.69 9.48
CA LEU A 300 7.81 -8.85 10.17
C LEU A 300 8.17 -7.70 11.13
N ILE A 301 7.37 -6.64 11.21
CA ILE A 301 7.70 -5.49 12.09
C ILE A 301 7.28 -5.76 13.55
N TRP A 302 6.50 -6.80 13.81
CA TRP A 302 5.84 -7.04 15.10
C TRP A 302 6.11 -8.42 15.73
N HIS A 303 7.09 -9.17 15.21
CA HIS A 303 7.62 -10.41 15.79
C HIS A 303 9.13 -10.32 15.94
#